data_AF-A0AAW1YMN9-F1
#
_entry.id   AF-A0AAW1YMN9-F1
#
_cell.length_a   1.000
_cell.length_b   1.000
_cell.length_c   1.000
_cell.angle_alpha   90.00
_cell.angle_beta   90.00
_cell.angle_gamma   90.00
#
_symmetry.space_group_name_H-M   'P 1'
#
loop_
_entity.id
_entity.type
_entity.pdbx_description
1 polymer ?
#
loop_
_entity_poly.entity_id
_entity_poly.type
_entity_poly.pdbx_seq_one_letter_code
_entity_poly.pdbx_strand_id
1 'polypeptide(L)'
;MAQEDFTAQQKQQMAEEVEEQQRLKYLQFVQVAAFHAAVCFSNAYGYAKENSGPLKTRVESAEGAVKTVVGPVYDKYRALPADLLAFVDGKVDESVTKLASSQAMSAAKKAPEAALAVASDFQQRSTSMAKSVYTKYEPKAEQCAVCAWRKLNELPVVPKVAEIVVPTAAYCSEKYNHTVRCTAEKGYKVATYLPLFPTEKIAKAFRGNVPESEVAVQ
;
A
#
# COMPACT_ATOMS: atom_id res chain seq x y z
N MET A 1 30.73 -27.45 -34.24
CA MET A 1 31.14 -26.51 -33.17
C MET A 1 30.53 -25.12 -33.30
N ALA A 2 29.86 -24.73 -34.41
CA ALA A 2 29.35 -23.35 -34.58
C ALA A 2 27.91 -23.08 -34.08
N GLN A 3 27.20 -24.08 -33.54
CA GLN A 3 25.78 -23.96 -33.16
C GLN A 3 25.60 -23.57 -31.68
N GLU A 4 26.58 -23.86 -30.82
CA GLU A 4 26.50 -23.58 -29.38
C GLU A 4 26.78 -22.10 -29.07
N ASP A 5 27.68 -21.45 -29.83
CA ASP A 5 28.02 -20.03 -29.67
C ASP A 5 26.86 -19.09 -30.02
N PHE A 6 26.07 -19.41 -31.04
CA PHE A 6 24.93 -18.59 -31.46
C PHE A 6 23.80 -18.58 -30.41
N THR A 7 23.64 -19.71 -29.71
CA THR A 7 22.64 -19.87 -28.64
C THR A 7 23.06 -19.15 -27.36
N ALA A 8 24.37 -19.08 -27.08
CA ALA A 8 24.93 -18.32 -25.97
C ALA A 8 24.83 -16.80 -26.20
N GLN A 9 25.11 -16.33 -27.41
CA GLN A 9 24.92 -14.92 -27.78
C GLN A 9 23.45 -14.48 -27.75
N GLN A 10 22.51 -15.30 -28.21
CA GLN A 10 21.07 -15.00 -28.07
C GLN A 10 20.61 -14.96 -26.61
N LYS A 11 21.12 -15.84 -25.75
CA LYS A 11 20.81 -15.79 -24.31
C LYS A 11 21.42 -14.56 -23.62
N GLN A 12 22.60 -14.11 -24.03
CA GLN A 12 23.23 -12.90 -23.52
C GLN A 12 22.51 -11.63 -24.00
N GLN A 13 22.13 -11.55 -25.29
CA GLN A 13 21.36 -10.42 -25.82
C GLN A 13 19.94 -10.36 -25.24
N MET A 14 19.26 -11.50 -25.09
CA MET A 14 17.94 -11.55 -24.45
C MET A 14 18.02 -11.24 -22.95
N ALA A 15 19.13 -11.57 -22.28
CA ALA A 15 19.37 -11.20 -20.89
C ALA A 15 19.70 -9.70 -20.74
N GLU A 16 20.51 -9.12 -21.63
CA GLU A 16 20.83 -7.68 -21.64
C GLU A 16 19.61 -6.82 -21.99
N GLU A 17 18.76 -7.23 -22.93
CA GLU A 17 17.51 -6.51 -23.25
C GLU A 17 16.49 -6.59 -22.11
N VAL A 18 16.41 -7.73 -21.41
CA VAL A 18 15.57 -7.88 -20.21
C VAL A 18 16.14 -7.07 -19.05
N GLU A 19 17.46 -6.95 -18.93
CA GLU A 19 18.13 -6.18 -17.88
C GLU A 19 18.03 -4.66 -18.13
N GLU A 20 18.12 -4.20 -19.38
CA GLU A 20 17.80 -2.81 -19.76
C GLU A 20 16.31 -2.48 -19.60
N GLN A 21 15.40 -3.41 -19.91
CA GLN A 21 13.97 -3.23 -19.64
C GLN A 21 13.64 -3.27 -18.14
N GLN A 22 14.43 -3.97 -17.33
CA GLN A 22 14.32 -3.98 -15.86
C GLN A 22 15.02 -2.78 -15.20
N ARG A 23 15.81 -2.02 -15.96
CA ARG A 23 16.51 -0.85 -15.45
C ARG A 23 15.55 0.35 -15.41
N LEU A 24 15.10 0.68 -14.21
CA LEU A 24 14.24 1.83 -13.94
C LEU A 24 14.92 3.12 -14.42
N LYS A 25 14.40 3.76 -15.48
CA LYS A 25 14.93 5.00 -16.07
C LYS A 25 14.61 6.24 -15.24
N TYR A 26 13.46 6.28 -14.56
CA TYR A 26 12.99 7.45 -13.81
C TYR A 26 12.81 7.19 -12.31
N LEU A 27 12.47 5.97 -11.93
CA LEU A 27 12.15 5.59 -10.54
C LEU A 27 13.32 4.94 -9.78
N GLN A 28 14.55 5.00 -10.31
CA GLN A 28 15.73 4.44 -9.66
C GLN A 28 15.97 5.02 -8.25
N PHE A 29 15.64 6.31 -8.04
CA PHE A 29 15.74 6.95 -6.72
C PHE A 29 14.82 6.32 -5.67
N VAL A 30 13.67 5.76 -6.08
CA VAL A 30 12.73 5.07 -5.18
C VAL A 30 13.35 3.79 -4.64
N GLN A 31 14.03 3.04 -5.51
CA GLN A 31 14.72 1.81 -5.12
C GLN A 31 15.88 2.11 -4.16
N VAL A 32 16.67 3.15 -4.43
CA VAL A 32 17.76 3.59 -3.55
C VAL A 32 17.21 4.07 -2.20
N ALA A 33 16.15 4.89 -2.19
CA ALA A 33 15.51 5.36 -0.97
C ALA A 33 14.92 4.20 -0.15
N ALA A 34 14.27 3.23 -0.81
CA ALA A 34 13.73 2.04 -0.16
C ALA A 34 14.84 1.18 0.47
N PHE A 35 15.95 0.97 -0.23
CA PHE A 35 17.10 0.24 0.29
C PHE A 35 17.74 0.98 1.47
N HIS A 36 17.90 2.29 1.37
CA HIS A 36 18.42 3.13 2.44
C HIS A 36 17.52 3.09 3.68
N ALA A 37 16.21 3.21 3.50
CA ALA A 37 15.23 3.06 4.57
C ALA A 37 15.32 1.66 5.20
N ALA A 38 15.40 0.60 4.40
CA ALA A 38 15.53 -0.77 4.91
C ALA A 38 16.79 -0.96 5.76
N VAL A 39 17.93 -0.42 5.33
CA VAL A 39 19.18 -0.43 6.10
C VAL A 39 19.03 0.37 7.41
N CYS A 40 18.50 1.59 7.35
CA CYS A 40 18.28 2.42 8.53
C CYS A 40 17.36 1.76 9.56
N PHE A 41 16.22 1.22 9.12
CA PHE A 41 15.29 0.54 10.01
C PHE A 41 15.85 -0.77 10.56
N SER A 42 16.58 -1.54 9.75
CA SER A 42 17.23 -2.78 10.22
C SER A 42 18.28 -2.49 11.29
N ASN A 43 19.07 -1.43 11.10
CA ASN A 43 20.06 -1.00 12.08
C ASN A 43 19.42 -0.49 13.38
N ALA A 44 18.37 0.34 13.27
CA ALA A 44 17.65 0.84 14.43
C ALA A 44 16.95 -0.29 15.21
N TYR A 45 16.31 -1.22 14.50
CA TYR A 45 15.69 -2.40 15.09
C TYR A 45 16.72 -3.33 15.74
N GLY A 46 17.82 -3.63 15.04
CA GLY A 46 18.91 -4.45 15.56
C GLY A 46 19.52 -3.84 16.82
N TYR A 47 19.75 -2.53 16.83
CA TYR A 47 20.22 -1.82 18.02
C TYR A 47 19.21 -1.90 19.17
N ALA A 48 17.93 -1.63 18.93
CA ALA A 48 16.90 -1.72 19.96
C ALA A 48 16.77 -3.15 20.52
N LYS A 49 16.83 -4.16 19.65
CA LYS A 49 16.77 -5.58 20.00
C LYS A 49 17.94 -6.01 20.88
N GLU A 50 19.17 -5.63 20.51
CA GLU A 50 20.38 -5.93 21.30
C GLU A 50 20.35 -5.24 22.67
N ASN A 51 19.76 -4.04 22.75
CA ASN A 51 19.62 -3.29 24.00
C ASN A 51 18.33 -3.63 24.80
N SER A 52 17.55 -4.63 24.39
CA SER A 52 16.27 -4.98 25.04
C SER A 52 16.40 -5.78 26.35
N GLY A 53 17.62 -6.12 26.77
CA GLY A 53 17.89 -6.81 28.04
C GLY A 53 17.10 -8.13 28.17
N PRO A 54 16.35 -8.37 29.27
CA PRO A 54 15.59 -9.61 29.49
C PRO A 54 14.54 -9.94 28.41
N LEU A 55 14.13 -8.96 27.61
CA LEU A 55 13.11 -9.13 26.56
C LEU A 55 13.70 -9.64 25.24
N LYS A 56 15.02 -9.60 25.05
CA LYS A 56 15.70 -10.03 23.83
C LYS A 56 15.30 -11.44 23.41
N THR A 57 15.34 -12.39 24.34
CA THR A 57 15.00 -13.81 24.10
C THR A 57 13.56 -13.99 23.61
N ARG A 58 12.62 -13.19 24.13
CA ARG A 58 11.21 -13.28 23.74
C ARG A 58 10.99 -12.68 22.34
N VAL A 59 11.68 -11.58 22.02
CA VAL A 59 11.65 -10.96 20.69
C VAL A 59 12.25 -11.90 19.64
N GLU A 60 13.37 -12.56 19.94
CA GLU A 60 13.99 -13.55 19.04
C GLU A 60 13.09 -14.75 18.76
N SER A 61 12.43 -15.29 19.80
CA SER A 61 11.48 -16.39 19.64
C SER A 61 10.28 -15.99 18.77
N ALA A 62 9.72 -14.80 19.00
CA ALA A 62 8.60 -14.29 18.20
C ALA A 62 9.00 -14.00 16.75
N GLU A 63 10.18 -13.41 16.52
CA GLU A 63 10.73 -13.17 15.19
C GLU A 63 10.93 -14.49 14.44
N GLY A 64 11.49 -15.52 15.10
CA GLY A 64 11.65 -16.85 14.51
C GLY A 64 10.32 -17.49 14.11
N ALA A 65 9.29 -17.38 14.96
CA ALA A 65 7.96 -17.89 14.65
C ALA A 65 7.32 -17.14 13.47
N VAL A 66 7.37 -15.81 13.47
CA VAL A 66 6.84 -14.98 12.38
C VAL A 66 7.59 -15.26 11.08
N LYS A 67 8.92 -15.36 11.12
CA LYS A 67 9.75 -15.71 9.95
C LYS A 67 9.39 -17.08 9.39
N THR A 68 9.05 -18.05 10.24
CA THR A 68 8.64 -19.40 9.80
C THR A 68 7.27 -19.40 9.13
N VAL A 69 6.31 -18.63 9.66
CA VAL A 69 4.94 -18.59 9.13
C VAL A 69 4.82 -17.69 7.90
N VAL A 70 5.47 -16.53 7.94
CA VAL A 70 5.36 -15.48 6.92
C VAL A 70 6.47 -15.56 5.88
N GLY A 71 7.63 -16.16 6.19
CA GLY A 71 8.75 -16.33 5.26
C GLY A 71 8.35 -16.97 3.92
N PRO A 72 7.65 -18.12 3.91
CA PRO A 72 7.18 -18.76 2.67
C PRO A 72 6.18 -17.92 1.87
N VAL A 73 5.47 -17.00 2.55
CA VAL A 73 4.59 -16.04 1.89
C VAL A 73 5.46 -14.96 1.27
N TYR A 74 6.32 -14.31 2.06
CA TYR A 74 7.20 -13.23 1.62
C TYR A 74 8.06 -13.61 0.40
N ASP A 75 8.64 -14.81 0.38
CA ASP A 75 9.46 -15.29 -0.73
C ASP A 75 8.68 -15.35 -2.06
N LYS A 76 7.37 -15.62 -2.02
CA LYS A 76 6.51 -15.62 -3.21
C LYS A 76 6.24 -14.23 -3.75
N TYR A 77 6.23 -13.22 -2.87
CA TYR A 77 5.94 -11.83 -3.27
C TYR A 77 7.20 -10.99 -3.45
N ARG A 78 8.40 -11.55 -3.26
CA ARG A 78 9.66 -10.78 -3.27
C ARG A 78 9.95 -10.10 -4.62
N ALA A 79 9.50 -10.71 -5.72
CA ALA A 79 9.67 -10.17 -7.08
C ALA A 79 8.61 -9.11 -7.45
N LEU A 80 7.41 -9.19 -6.88
CA LEU A 80 6.28 -8.33 -7.27
C LEU A 80 6.52 -6.82 -7.10
N PRO A 81 7.20 -6.33 -6.04
CA PRO A 81 7.51 -4.91 -5.93
C PRO A 81 8.44 -4.40 -7.03
N ALA A 82 9.38 -5.24 -7.49
CA ALA A 82 10.30 -4.87 -8.57
C ALA A 82 9.56 -4.83 -9.91
N ASP A 83 8.72 -5.83 -10.19
CA ASP A 83 7.93 -5.91 -11.42
C ASP A 83 6.92 -4.74 -11.54
N LEU A 84 6.26 -4.39 -10.43
CA LEU A 84 5.32 -3.26 -10.40
C LEU A 84 6.05 -1.93 -10.62
N LEU A 85 7.23 -1.76 -10.00
CA LEU A 85 8.03 -0.54 -10.16
C LEU A 85 8.54 -0.41 -11.62
N ALA A 86 8.98 -1.50 -12.22
CA ALA A 86 9.40 -1.55 -13.63
C ALA A 86 8.23 -1.26 -14.59
N PHE A 87 7.04 -1.78 -14.31
CA PHE A 87 5.84 -1.45 -15.08
C PHE A 87 5.49 0.04 -15.02
N VAL A 88 5.52 0.65 -13.83
CA VAL A 88 5.25 2.08 -13.67
C VAL A 88 6.32 2.92 -14.37
N ASP A 89 7.59 2.53 -14.25
CA ASP A 89 8.70 3.22 -14.90
C ASP A 89 8.60 3.17 -16.43
N GLY A 90 8.29 2.01 -17.00
CA GLY A 90 8.05 1.87 -18.44
C GLY A 90 6.84 2.68 -18.94
N LYS A 91 5.79 2.82 -18.11
CA LYS A 91 4.64 3.69 -18.42
C LYS A 91 4.98 5.18 -18.36
N VAL A 92 5.90 5.56 -17.47
CA VAL A 92 6.45 6.92 -17.44
C VAL A 92 7.28 7.18 -18.70
N ASP A 93 8.12 6.24 -19.12
CA ASP A 93 8.92 6.35 -20.35
C ASP A 93 8.03 6.48 -21.61
N GLU A 94 6.98 5.66 -21.73
CA GLU A 94 5.99 5.75 -22.83
C GLU A 94 5.30 7.12 -22.85
N SER A 95 5.03 7.69 -21.67
CA SER A 95 4.40 9.02 -21.55
C SER A 95 5.35 10.15 -21.94
N VAL A 96 6.62 10.09 -21.52
CA VAL A 96 7.65 11.08 -21.84
C VAL A 96 8.00 11.05 -23.32
N THR A 97 8.17 9.87 -23.90
CA THR A 97 8.49 9.69 -25.32
C THR A 97 7.34 10.10 -26.24
N LYS A 98 6.08 9.80 -25.89
CA LYS A 98 4.90 10.30 -26.61
C LYS A 98 4.76 11.83 -26.55
N LEU A 99 5.18 12.43 -25.44
CA LEU A 99 5.19 13.88 -25.26
C LEU A 99 6.34 14.54 -26.05
N ALA A 100 7.44 13.82 -26.28
CA ALA A 100 8.56 14.25 -27.11
C ALA A 100 8.34 14.03 -28.62
N SER A 101 7.64 12.95 -29.02
CA SER A 101 7.37 12.60 -30.43
C SER A 101 6.20 13.37 -31.04
N SER A 102 5.36 13.99 -30.20
CA SER A 102 4.36 14.94 -30.67
C SER A 102 5.03 16.30 -30.89
N GLN A 103 5.23 16.63 -32.15
CA GLN A 103 5.58 17.96 -32.64
C GLN A 103 4.55 18.99 -32.14
N ALA A 104 4.70 19.49 -30.91
CA ALA A 104 3.66 20.26 -30.25
C ALA A 104 4.15 21.18 -29.12
N MET A 105 5.43 21.57 -29.09
CA MET A 105 5.85 22.70 -28.23
C MET A 105 5.08 24.00 -28.58
N SER A 106 4.50 24.12 -29.78
CA SER A 106 3.62 25.24 -30.16
C SER A 106 2.14 25.06 -29.75
N ALA A 107 1.69 23.82 -29.47
CA ALA A 107 0.38 23.54 -28.88
C ALA A 107 0.42 23.41 -27.34
N ALA A 108 1.60 23.55 -26.73
CA ALA A 108 1.88 23.40 -25.30
C ALA A 108 1.07 24.33 -24.38
N LYS A 109 0.41 25.37 -24.91
CA LYS A 109 -0.55 26.18 -24.14
C LYS A 109 -1.85 25.43 -23.76
N LYS A 110 -2.20 24.34 -24.45
CA LYS A 110 -3.34 23.45 -24.11
C LYS A 110 -2.94 22.11 -23.48
N ALA A 111 -1.64 21.83 -23.42
CA ALA A 111 -1.09 20.59 -22.87
C ALA A 111 -1.36 20.34 -21.37
N PRO A 112 -1.38 21.34 -20.46
CA PRO A 112 -1.67 21.05 -19.05
C PRO A 112 -3.10 20.56 -18.85
N GLU A 113 -4.08 21.05 -19.60
CA GLU A 113 -5.47 20.58 -19.52
C GLU A 113 -5.62 19.14 -20.02
N ALA A 114 -4.96 18.79 -21.13
CA ALA A 114 -4.97 17.42 -21.66
C ALA A 114 -4.22 16.44 -20.75
N ALA A 115 -3.09 16.86 -20.16
CA ALA A 115 -2.34 16.04 -19.20
C ALA A 115 -3.11 15.84 -17.89
N LEU A 116 -3.79 16.89 -17.40
CA LEU A 116 -4.67 16.80 -16.24
C LEU A 116 -5.87 15.89 -16.52
N ALA A 117 -6.47 15.96 -17.71
CA ALA A 117 -7.57 15.09 -18.11
C ALA A 117 -7.15 13.60 -18.16
N VAL A 118 -5.98 13.30 -18.73
CA VAL A 118 -5.46 11.93 -18.77
C VAL A 118 -5.08 11.43 -17.37
N ALA A 119 -4.50 12.28 -16.52
CA ALA A 119 -4.20 11.95 -15.14
C ALA A 119 -5.48 11.71 -14.32
N SER A 120 -6.53 12.52 -14.52
CA SER A 120 -7.82 12.33 -13.85
C SER A 120 -8.54 11.07 -14.34
N ASP A 121 -8.46 10.75 -15.64
CA ASP A 121 -9.04 9.53 -16.20
C ASP A 121 -8.33 8.28 -15.68
N PHE A 122 -7.00 8.32 -15.60
CA PHE A 122 -6.20 7.24 -15.03
C PHE A 122 -6.48 7.09 -13.53
N GLN A 123 -6.58 8.19 -12.78
CA GLN A 123 -6.97 8.18 -11.37
C GLN A 123 -8.39 7.62 -11.20
N GLN A 124 -9.35 8.00 -12.05
CA GLN A 124 -10.71 7.49 -12.01
C GLN A 124 -10.78 6.00 -12.33
N ARG A 125 -10.00 5.53 -13.31
CA ARG A 125 -9.96 4.12 -13.70
C ARG A 125 -9.27 3.25 -12.66
N SER A 126 -8.15 3.71 -12.11
CA SER A 126 -7.44 3.02 -11.02
C SER A 126 -8.25 3.00 -9.73
N THR A 127 -8.89 4.10 -9.34
CA THR A 127 -9.80 4.13 -8.19
C THR A 127 -11.04 3.26 -8.41
N SER A 128 -11.60 3.19 -9.62
CA SER A 128 -12.71 2.30 -9.97
C SER A 128 -12.32 0.82 -9.88
N MET A 129 -11.15 0.44 -10.40
CA MET A 129 -10.62 -0.93 -10.30
C MET A 129 -10.28 -1.30 -8.85
N ALA A 130 -9.66 -0.40 -8.10
CA ALA A 130 -9.37 -0.61 -6.68
C ALA A 130 -10.67 -0.77 -5.89
N LYS A 131 -11.68 0.07 -6.14
CA LYS A 131 -13.01 -0.05 -5.53
C LYS A 131 -13.67 -1.38 -5.87
N SER A 132 -13.66 -1.83 -7.13
CA SER A 132 -14.34 -3.07 -7.53
C SER A 132 -13.72 -4.32 -6.88
N VAL A 133 -12.39 -4.38 -6.79
CA VAL A 133 -11.67 -5.43 -6.07
C VAL A 133 -11.95 -5.34 -4.57
N TYR A 134 -11.87 -4.14 -4.00
CA TYR A 134 -12.09 -3.93 -2.57
C TYR A 134 -13.50 -4.33 -2.15
N THR A 135 -14.54 -3.87 -2.85
CA THR A 135 -15.95 -4.19 -2.57
C THR A 135 -16.23 -5.70 -2.59
N LYS A 136 -15.51 -6.47 -3.42
CA LYS A 136 -15.68 -7.93 -3.49
C LYS A 136 -15.15 -8.65 -2.25
N TYR A 137 -14.06 -8.16 -1.65
CA TYR A 137 -13.38 -8.80 -0.53
C TYR A 137 -13.73 -8.20 0.83
N GLU A 138 -14.09 -6.92 0.86
CA GLU A 138 -14.45 -6.15 2.05
C GLU A 138 -15.45 -6.87 2.96
N PRO A 139 -16.63 -7.35 2.52
CA PRO A 139 -17.59 -7.97 3.44
C PRO A 139 -17.06 -9.22 4.13
N LYS A 140 -16.19 -10.00 3.44
CA LYS A 140 -15.54 -11.17 4.04
C LYS A 140 -14.45 -10.76 5.02
N ALA A 141 -13.69 -9.71 4.69
CA ALA A 141 -12.66 -9.17 5.58
C ALA A 141 -13.28 -8.58 6.85
N GLU A 142 -14.37 -7.82 6.72
CA GLU A 142 -15.14 -7.28 7.85
C GLU A 142 -15.69 -8.38 8.75
N GLN A 143 -16.36 -9.39 8.19
CA GLN A 143 -16.85 -10.52 8.98
C GLN A 143 -15.72 -11.26 9.70
N CYS A 144 -14.60 -11.50 9.01
CA CYS A 144 -13.43 -12.13 9.62
C CYS A 144 -12.89 -11.30 10.79
N ALA A 145 -12.72 -9.99 10.60
CA ALA A 145 -12.24 -9.07 11.63
C ALA A 145 -13.19 -9.02 12.84
N VAL A 146 -14.50 -8.91 12.60
CA VAL A 146 -15.51 -8.89 13.68
C VAL A 146 -15.53 -10.23 14.44
N CYS A 147 -15.49 -11.36 13.74
CA CYS A 147 -15.44 -12.68 14.36
C CYS A 147 -14.16 -12.89 15.17
N ALA A 148 -13.00 -12.55 14.61
CA ALA A 148 -11.72 -12.64 15.29
C ALA A 148 -11.68 -11.75 16.54
N TRP A 149 -12.16 -10.51 16.44
CA TRP A 149 -12.26 -9.60 17.58
C TRP A 149 -13.20 -10.12 18.67
N ARG A 150 -14.35 -10.68 18.29
CA ARG A 150 -15.30 -11.26 19.25
C ARG A 150 -14.68 -12.45 19.99
N LYS A 151 -13.98 -13.33 19.27
CA LYS A 151 -13.23 -14.44 19.86
C LYS A 151 -12.10 -13.99 20.77
N LEU A 152 -11.39 -12.94 20.39
CA LEU A 152 -10.33 -12.39 21.23
C LEU A 152 -10.90 -11.83 22.54
N ASN A 153 -12.09 -11.22 22.51
CA ASN A 153 -12.78 -10.72 23.70
C ASN A 153 -13.35 -11.82 24.62
N GLU A 154 -13.38 -13.09 24.19
CA GLU A 154 -13.68 -14.23 25.09
C GLU A 154 -12.50 -14.52 26.05
N LEU A 155 -11.30 -13.98 25.78
CA LEU A 155 -10.12 -14.17 26.63
C LEU A 155 -10.14 -13.20 27.82
N PRO A 156 -9.78 -13.66 29.04
CA PRO A 156 -10.01 -12.91 30.29
C PRO A 156 -9.26 -11.58 30.42
N VAL A 157 -8.18 -11.37 29.67
CA VAL A 157 -7.34 -10.15 29.73
C VAL A 157 -7.74 -9.13 28.66
N VAL A 158 -8.28 -9.59 27.54
CA VAL A 158 -8.50 -8.76 26.35
C VAL A 158 -9.55 -7.67 26.56
N PRO A 159 -10.71 -7.91 27.20
CA PRO A 159 -11.70 -6.86 27.45
C PRO A 159 -11.14 -5.67 28.24
N LYS A 160 -10.32 -5.93 29.27
CA LYS A 160 -9.69 -4.86 30.07
C LYS A 160 -8.75 -3.98 29.25
N VAL A 161 -8.02 -4.59 28.32
CA VAL A 161 -7.14 -3.85 27.40
C VAL A 161 -7.97 -3.11 26.35
N ALA A 162 -9.05 -3.72 25.85
CA ALA A 162 -9.94 -3.13 24.86
C ALA A 162 -10.61 -1.85 25.40
N GLU A 163 -10.99 -1.79 26.67
CA GLU A 163 -11.56 -0.59 27.31
C GLU A 163 -10.63 0.65 27.23
N ILE A 164 -9.32 0.44 27.18
CA ILE A 164 -8.33 1.53 27.08
C ILE A 164 -8.02 1.84 25.61
N VAL A 165 -7.82 0.79 24.82
CA VAL A 165 -7.35 0.92 23.44
C VAL A 165 -8.45 1.41 22.50
N VAL A 166 -9.70 0.95 22.67
CA VAL A 166 -10.81 1.31 21.77
C VAL A 166 -11.12 2.81 21.81
N PRO A 167 -11.28 3.47 22.98
CA PRO A 167 -11.51 4.92 23.01
C PRO A 167 -10.31 5.71 22.48
N THR A 168 -9.08 5.27 22.77
CA THR A 168 -7.86 5.92 22.27
C THR A 168 -7.80 5.85 20.74
N ALA A 169 -8.07 4.68 20.16
CA ALA A 169 -8.11 4.50 18.72
C ALA A 169 -9.22 5.33 18.08
N ALA A 170 -10.40 5.44 18.71
CA ALA A 170 -11.49 6.27 18.24
C ALA A 170 -11.11 7.76 18.23
N TYR A 171 -10.52 8.26 19.32
CA TYR A 171 -10.04 9.64 19.43
C TYR A 171 -8.98 9.98 18.38
N CYS A 172 -7.97 9.11 18.21
CA CYS A 172 -6.93 9.32 17.20
C CYS A 172 -7.51 9.34 15.79
N SER A 173 -8.44 8.44 15.49
CA SER A 173 -9.11 8.37 14.17
C SER A 173 -9.93 9.63 13.89
N GLU A 174 -10.66 10.13 14.88
CA GLU A 174 -11.43 11.36 14.77
C GLU A 174 -10.53 12.57 14.54
N LYS A 175 -9.43 12.70 15.30
CA LYS A 175 -8.45 13.78 15.12
C LYS A 175 -7.83 13.76 13.74
N TYR A 176 -7.39 12.59 13.26
CA TYR A 176 -6.86 12.43 11.92
C TYR A 176 -7.89 12.89 10.86
N ASN A 177 -9.13 12.38 10.94
CA ASN A 177 -10.19 12.74 10.00
C ASN A 177 -10.50 14.23 10.00
N HIS A 178 -10.56 14.84 11.19
CA HIS A 178 -10.79 16.26 11.34
C HIS A 178 -9.65 17.09 10.71
N THR A 179 -8.40 16.71 10.95
CA THR A 179 -7.23 17.39 10.36
C THR A 179 -7.23 17.29 8.83
N VAL A 180 -7.49 16.09 8.28
CA VAL A 180 -7.57 15.90 6.82
C VAL A 180 -8.67 16.78 6.22
N ARG A 181 -9.86 16.82 6.83
CA ARG A 181 -10.97 17.64 6.34
C ARG A 181 -10.65 19.13 6.41
N CYS A 182 -10.20 19.62 7.57
CA CYS A 182 -9.85 21.03 7.75
C CYS A 182 -8.70 21.48 6.83
N THR A 183 -7.73 20.63 6.55
CA THR A 183 -6.63 20.97 5.64
C THR A 183 -7.07 20.96 4.18
N ALA A 184 -7.95 20.04 3.79
CA ALA A 184 -8.58 20.05 2.47
C ALA A 184 -9.45 21.31 2.26
N GLU A 185 -10.26 21.69 3.25
CA GLU A 185 -11.09 22.92 3.22
C GLU A 185 -10.25 24.19 3.10
N LYS A 186 -9.05 24.20 3.69
CA LYS A 186 -8.08 25.31 3.57
C LYS A 186 -7.34 25.34 2.21
N GLY A 187 -7.64 24.43 1.28
CA GLY A 187 -7.08 24.41 -0.07
C GLY A 187 -5.72 23.72 -0.19
N TYR A 188 -5.25 22.99 0.82
CA TYR A 188 -4.02 22.20 0.71
C TYR A 188 -4.26 20.98 -0.18
N LYS A 189 -3.76 21.03 -1.42
CA LYS A 189 -3.93 19.96 -2.43
C LYS A 189 -3.47 18.58 -1.97
N VAL A 190 -2.50 18.49 -1.06
CA VAL A 190 -2.06 17.18 -0.53
C VAL A 190 -3.16 16.49 0.28
N ALA A 191 -3.98 17.27 0.99
CA ALA A 191 -5.03 16.75 1.86
C ALA A 191 -6.18 16.09 1.07
N THR A 192 -6.44 16.52 -0.17
CA THR A 192 -7.46 15.89 -1.03
C THR A 192 -7.11 14.47 -1.46
N TYR A 193 -5.85 14.05 -1.28
CA TYR A 193 -5.40 12.68 -1.56
C TYR A 193 -5.33 11.81 -0.30
N LEU A 194 -5.48 12.38 0.90
CA LEU A 194 -5.44 11.63 2.15
C LEU A 194 -6.81 10.98 2.41
N PRO A 195 -6.87 9.65 2.59
CA PRO A 195 -8.13 8.97 2.85
C PRO A 195 -8.63 9.27 4.25
N LEU A 196 -9.95 9.39 4.42
CA LEU A 196 -10.58 9.43 5.74
C LEU A 196 -10.66 8.02 6.33
N PHE A 197 -10.42 7.92 7.62
CA PHE A 197 -10.59 6.71 8.40
C PHE A 197 -12.10 6.39 8.54
N PRO A 198 -12.55 5.18 8.16
CA PRO A 198 -13.98 4.86 8.04
C PRO A 198 -14.63 4.49 9.37
N THR A 199 -14.65 5.41 10.33
CA THR A 199 -15.15 5.18 11.71
C THR A 199 -16.62 4.72 11.75
N GLU A 200 -17.49 5.35 10.96
CA GLU A 200 -18.92 5.00 10.92
C GLU A 200 -19.16 3.57 10.40
N LYS A 201 -18.42 3.18 9.37
CA LYS A 201 -18.51 1.84 8.77
C LYS A 201 -18.04 0.77 9.74
N ILE A 202 -16.93 1.02 10.43
CA ILE A 202 -16.42 0.14 11.49
C ILE A 202 -17.46 0.01 12.61
N ALA A 203 -18.01 1.13 13.11
CA ALA A 203 -19.02 1.11 14.15
C ALA A 203 -20.29 0.35 13.73
N LYS A 204 -20.69 0.45 12.45
CA LYS A 204 -21.80 -0.33 11.89
C LYS A 204 -21.49 -1.83 11.83
N ALA A 205 -20.29 -2.21 11.38
CA ALA A 205 -19.88 -3.61 11.31
C ALA A 205 -19.89 -4.32 12.68
N PHE A 206 -19.55 -3.59 13.76
CA PHE A 206 -19.56 -4.13 15.12
C PHE A 206 -20.94 -4.14 15.80
N ARG A 207 -21.86 -3.25 15.43
CA ARG A 207 -23.25 -3.25 15.96
C ARG A 207 -24.11 -4.39 15.42
N GLY A 208 -23.71 -5.02 14.31
CA GLY A 208 -24.55 -5.95 13.57
C GLY A 208 -25.64 -5.23 12.78
N ASN A 209 -26.14 -5.84 11.70
CA ASN A 209 -27.29 -5.32 10.97
C ASN A 209 -28.55 -5.44 11.83
N VAL A 210 -28.78 -4.48 12.72
CA VAL A 210 -30.13 -4.21 13.24
C VAL A 210 -30.91 -3.60 12.07
N PRO A 211 -31.98 -4.23 11.57
CA PRO A 211 -32.82 -3.59 10.58
C PRO A 211 -33.43 -2.33 11.21
N GLU A 212 -33.25 -1.19 10.56
CA GLU A 212 -34.04 0.01 10.80
C GLU A 212 -35.50 -0.27 10.39
N SER A 213 -36.23 -0.96 11.24
CA SER A 213 -37.67 -1.14 11.13
C SER A 213 -38.27 -1.32 12.51
N GLU A 214 -38.18 -0.28 13.35
CA GLU A 214 -39.19 0.12 14.34
C GLU A 214 -38.67 1.31 15.15
N VAL A 215 -38.78 2.50 14.58
CA VAL A 215 -39.09 3.70 15.37
C VAL A 215 -40.20 4.43 14.62
N ALA A 216 -41.38 3.83 14.65
CA ALA A 216 -42.63 4.55 14.46
C ALA A 216 -43.54 4.13 15.60
N VAL A 217 -43.95 5.15 16.38
CA VAL A 217 -44.98 5.10 17.42
C VAL A 217 -44.53 4.50 18.76
N GLN A 218 -44.17 5.38 19.70
CA GLN A 218 -44.96 5.63 20.91
C GLN A 218 -44.79 7.09 21.35
#